data_AF-A0A818V1V2-F1
#
_entry.id   AF-A0A818V1V2-F1
#
_cell.length_a   1.000
_cell.length_b   1.000
_cell.length_c   1.000
_cell.angle_alpha   90.00
_cell.angle_beta   90.00
_cell.angle_gamma   90.00
#
_symmetry.space_group_name_H-M   'P 1'
#
loop_
_entity.id
_entity.type
_entity.pdbx_description
1 polymer ?
#
loop_
_entity_poly.entity_id
_entity_poly.type
_entity_poly.pdbx_seq_one_letter_code
_entity_poly.pdbx_strand_id
1 'polypeptide(L)'
;MMKVSYFIFLLVLLTTYTVIDAFDRGDIILQHNFDGPDEEAIWKKFLNPLIQLVTTDRGDQALRIERNLPNSPSASISIPLPALALCGYKIRIQANIKAANISIPPNSWNGIKIMLHTKELSGDNYPQQNLPRGTFDWRTADYIASIPRDTQQANLVLGLEAVTGTVWFDDVKVIVYSKLRPPPPSPPPGLPFKGHNLTRLRGAMIGTNLKEQDFRDFGSWNANHIRWQLMWNGFPHSPADNGDISAYEIWLESALKHLDSMLPVCRELGMHILIDLHTPPGGRNDEKECNLFKEKRFQDTFISLWEKIARRYKNESIIWGYDLVNEPVEGIVPDDVMDWQQLATVTIEHIRAIDSEHAIIIEAAPWGGPGALADFEPLPFSKIIYSFHMYEPGTFTHQSVYDDIPPVSYPGIIDGKMWNKDQLRVNMKRVLDWQHDYNVHIYVGEFSAIRWAPGDSAYAYLRDVIDIFEENNWDWAYHAFREWPGWSVEHIGDKNNTQYSPIPTDRQNLLMNWFTQNEH
;
A
#
# COMPACT_ATOMS: atom_id res chain seq x y z
N MET A 1 74.47 2.73 -14.81
CA MET A 1 74.56 3.68 -13.68
C MET A 1 73.39 4.63 -13.75
N MET A 2 72.65 4.69 -12.64
CA MET A 2 71.38 5.40 -12.44
C MET A 2 71.40 6.88 -12.84
N LYS A 3 70.35 7.31 -13.55
CA LYS A 3 69.86 8.68 -13.53
C LYS A 3 68.60 8.74 -12.68
N VAL A 4 68.69 9.51 -11.60
CA VAL A 4 67.58 9.90 -10.74
C VAL A 4 66.83 11.04 -11.43
N SER A 5 65.53 10.89 -11.65
CA SER A 5 64.64 11.97 -12.05
C SER A 5 63.43 12.00 -11.13
N TYR A 6 63.27 13.14 -10.46
CA TYR A 6 62.07 13.53 -9.72
C TYR A 6 60.88 13.62 -10.69
N PHE A 7 59.74 13.04 -10.31
CA PHE A 7 58.43 13.42 -10.85
C PHE A 7 57.48 13.69 -9.69
N ILE A 8 57.04 14.94 -9.64
CA ILE A 8 56.07 15.49 -8.71
C ILE A 8 54.69 14.99 -9.13
N PHE A 9 53.98 14.37 -8.19
CA PHE A 9 52.56 14.02 -8.31
C PHE A 9 51.74 15.31 -8.26
N LEU A 10 51.20 15.75 -9.40
CA LEU A 10 50.14 16.75 -9.45
C LEU A 10 48.82 16.00 -9.71
N LEU A 11 48.10 15.69 -8.63
CA LEU A 11 46.78 15.08 -8.67
C LEU A 11 45.78 16.16 -9.11
N VAL A 12 45.48 16.25 -10.40
CA VAL A 12 44.35 17.02 -10.91
C VAL A 12 43.09 16.22 -10.61
N LEU A 13 42.29 16.68 -9.65
CA LEU A 13 40.90 16.24 -9.47
C LEU A 13 40.10 16.65 -10.71
N LEU A 14 40.02 15.74 -11.68
CA LEU A 14 38.94 15.72 -12.67
C LEU A 14 37.80 14.91 -12.05
N THR A 15 36.83 15.60 -11.47
CA THR A 15 35.49 15.04 -11.25
C THR A 15 34.87 14.79 -12.63
N THR A 16 35.12 13.62 -13.20
CA THR A 16 34.27 13.09 -14.26
C THR A 16 32.92 12.81 -13.64
N TYR A 17 31.94 13.68 -13.89
CA TYR A 17 30.55 13.27 -13.86
C TYR A 17 30.42 12.21 -14.95
N THR A 18 30.55 10.94 -14.58
CA THR A 18 30.06 9.86 -15.41
C THR A 18 28.56 10.10 -15.53
N VAL A 19 28.12 10.51 -16.72
CA VAL A 19 26.74 10.33 -17.13
C VAL A 19 26.51 8.84 -16.99
N ILE A 20 25.78 8.44 -15.95
CA ILE A 20 25.30 7.08 -15.84
C ILE A 20 24.26 6.98 -16.96
N ASP A 21 24.55 6.15 -17.97
CA ASP A 21 23.59 5.90 -19.04
C ASP A 21 22.26 5.46 -18.41
N ALA A 22 21.16 6.00 -18.92
CA ALA A 22 19.84 5.65 -18.43
C ALA A 22 19.57 4.17 -18.70
N PHE A 23 19.07 3.43 -17.71
CA PHE A 23 18.65 2.06 -17.94
C PHE A 23 17.38 1.99 -18.79
N ASP A 24 17.33 0.98 -19.65
CA ASP A 24 16.17 0.57 -20.43
C ASP A 24 15.42 -0.59 -19.76
N ARG A 25 14.14 -0.76 -20.12
CA ARG A 25 13.34 -1.91 -19.63
C ARG A 25 14.00 -3.22 -20.05
N GLY A 26 14.22 -4.11 -19.09
CA GLY A 26 14.88 -5.39 -19.29
C GLY A 26 16.37 -5.40 -18.96
N ASP A 27 16.98 -4.25 -18.71
CA ASP A 27 18.38 -4.18 -18.28
C ASP A 27 18.59 -4.95 -16.97
N ILE A 28 19.63 -5.76 -16.91
CA ILE A 28 19.99 -6.57 -15.75
C ILE A 28 20.94 -5.74 -14.88
N ILE A 29 20.48 -5.38 -13.68
CA ILE A 29 21.25 -4.66 -12.67
C ILE A 29 22.15 -5.61 -11.88
N LEU A 30 21.61 -6.79 -11.58
CA LEU A 30 22.28 -7.85 -10.84
C LEU A 30 21.75 -9.19 -11.33
N GLN A 31 22.64 -10.16 -11.54
CA GLN A 31 22.28 -11.54 -11.81
C GLN A 31 23.29 -12.46 -11.18
N HIS A 32 22.80 -13.46 -10.43
CA HIS A 32 23.60 -14.53 -9.85
C HIS A 32 22.89 -15.87 -10.00
N ASN A 33 23.53 -16.81 -10.68
CA ASN A 33 23.13 -18.22 -10.72
C ASN A 33 24.02 -19.09 -9.81
N PHE A 34 25.01 -18.49 -9.14
CA PHE A 34 25.89 -19.15 -8.18
C PHE A 34 26.78 -20.26 -8.74
N ASP A 35 26.79 -20.48 -10.06
CA ASP A 35 27.57 -21.52 -10.70
C ASP A 35 28.98 -21.04 -11.11
N GLY A 36 29.97 -21.86 -10.77
CA GLY A 36 31.31 -21.77 -11.33
C GLY A 36 32.25 -20.81 -10.59
N PRO A 37 33.51 -20.72 -11.07
CA PRO A 37 34.60 -20.12 -10.29
C PRO A 37 34.46 -18.61 -10.06
N ASP A 38 33.79 -17.89 -10.97
CA ASP A 38 33.59 -16.44 -10.84
C ASP A 38 32.58 -16.14 -9.71
N GLU A 39 31.49 -16.90 -9.63
CA GLU A 39 30.52 -16.82 -8.53
C GLU A 39 31.18 -17.22 -7.20
N GLU A 40 31.91 -18.33 -7.17
CA GLU A 40 32.65 -18.74 -5.96
C GLU A 40 33.56 -17.62 -5.43
N ALA A 41 34.24 -16.89 -6.31
CA ALA A 41 35.09 -15.76 -5.93
C ALA A 41 34.29 -14.57 -5.36
N ILE A 42 33.15 -14.22 -5.94
CA ILE A 42 32.25 -13.16 -5.47
C ILE A 42 31.69 -13.49 -4.09
N TRP A 43 31.21 -14.72 -3.92
CA TRP A 43 30.47 -15.16 -2.73
C TRP A 43 31.35 -15.51 -1.55
N LYS A 44 32.62 -15.86 -1.78
CA LYS A 44 33.57 -16.29 -0.74
C LYS A 44 33.60 -15.40 0.50
N LYS A 45 33.43 -14.07 0.34
CA LYS A 45 33.43 -13.11 1.46
C LYS A 45 32.17 -13.15 2.33
N PHE A 46 31.07 -13.69 1.82
CA PHE A 46 29.79 -13.82 2.52
C PHE A 46 29.62 -15.19 3.18
N LEU A 47 30.39 -16.20 2.74
CA LEU A 47 30.25 -17.58 3.21
C LEU A 47 30.67 -17.71 4.67
N ASN A 48 29.87 -18.46 5.43
CA ASN A 48 30.09 -18.77 6.84
C ASN A 48 29.32 -20.07 7.18
N PRO A 49 29.37 -20.59 8.42
CA PRO A 49 28.69 -21.85 8.74
C PRO A 49 27.18 -21.88 8.42
N LEU A 50 26.51 -20.73 8.40
CA LEU A 50 25.08 -20.60 8.08
C LEU A 50 24.81 -20.28 6.60
N ILE A 51 25.82 -19.85 5.84
CA ILE A 51 25.67 -19.34 4.46
C ILE A 51 26.72 -20.04 3.59
N GLN A 52 26.28 -20.93 2.70
CA GLN A 52 27.16 -21.80 1.93
C GLN A 52 26.71 -21.84 0.47
N LEU A 53 27.66 -21.94 -0.46
CA LEU A 53 27.36 -22.45 -1.80
C LEU A 53 27.30 -23.97 -1.73
N VAL A 54 26.25 -24.57 -2.28
CA VAL A 54 26.06 -26.02 -2.32
C VAL A 54 25.64 -26.47 -3.71
N THR A 55 26.02 -27.68 -4.08
CA THR A 55 25.43 -28.37 -5.23
C THR A 55 24.04 -28.88 -4.84
N THR A 56 23.04 -28.56 -5.65
CA THR A 56 21.64 -28.96 -5.44
C THR A 56 21.37 -30.37 -5.98
N ASP A 57 20.16 -30.87 -5.76
CA ASP A 57 19.65 -32.09 -6.38
C ASP A 57 19.46 -31.98 -7.90
N ARG A 58 19.45 -30.77 -8.47
CA ARG A 58 19.43 -30.51 -9.92
C ARG A 58 20.83 -30.56 -10.54
N GLY A 59 21.89 -30.56 -9.73
CA GLY A 59 23.29 -30.57 -10.17
C GLY A 59 23.91 -29.19 -10.41
N ASP A 60 23.13 -28.12 -10.29
CA ASP A 60 23.59 -26.72 -10.25
C ASP A 60 24.05 -26.32 -8.83
N GLN A 61 24.74 -25.18 -8.70
CA GLN A 61 25.05 -24.56 -7.42
C GLN A 61 23.92 -23.62 -6.98
N ALA A 62 23.72 -23.51 -5.67
CA ALA A 62 22.78 -22.57 -5.07
C ALA A 62 23.36 -22.00 -3.77
N LEU A 63 22.91 -20.79 -3.41
CA LEU A 63 23.19 -20.20 -2.11
C LEU A 63 22.25 -20.81 -1.06
N ARG A 64 22.79 -21.65 -0.19
CA ARG A 64 22.10 -22.21 0.98
C ARG A 64 22.27 -21.28 2.17
N ILE A 65 21.16 -20.90 2.79
CA ILE A 65 21.12 -20.23 4.09
C ILE A 65 20.36 -21.12 5.07
N GLU A 66 21.03 -21.52 6.16
CA GLU A 66 20.51 -22.47 7.14
C GLU A 66 20.59 -21.89 8.55
N ARG A 67 19.51 -22.05 9.31
CA ARG A 67 19.43 -21.59 10.70
C ARG A 67 18.74 -22.64 11.57
N ASN A 68 19.53 -23.28 12.42
CA ASN A 68 19.06 -24.37 13.29
C ASN A 68 19.00 -24.00 14.78
N LEU A 69 19.50 -22.82 15.18
CA LEU A 69 19.57 -22.37 16.57
C LEU A 69 19.04 -20.94 16.73
N PRO A 70 18.40 -20.61 17.87
CA PRO A 70 17.69 -19.34 18.07
C PRO A 70 18.57 -18.11 18.35
N ASN A 71 19.90 -18.21 18.40
CA ASN A 71 20.79 -17.18 18.96
C ASN A 71 21.17 -16.02 18.01
N SER A 72 20.41 -15.80 16.93
CA SER A 72 20.44 -14.57 16.12
C SER A 72 19.06 -14.34 15.53
N PRO A 73 18.52 -13.10 15.53
CA PRO A 73 17.20 -12.85 14.96
C PRO A 73 17.17 -13.11 13.45
N SER A 74 18.31 -13.10 12.76
CA SER A 74 18.39 -13.35 11.31
C SER A 74 19.69 -14.02 10.88
N ALA A 75 19.63 -14.67 9.72
CA ALA A 75 20.79 -15.09 8.93
C ALA A 75 20.53 -14.63 7.50
N SER A 76 21.25 -13.60 7.05
CA SER A 76 21.03 -13.01 5.74
C SER A 76 22.33 -12.43 5.17
N ILE A 77 22.32 -12.25 3.86
CA ILE A 77 23.27 -11.43 3.12
C ILE A 77 22.59 -10.16 2.64
N SER A 78 23.36 -9.09 2.53
CA SER A 78 22.92 -7.82 1.97
C SER A 78 23.85 -7.46 0.81
N ILE A 79 23.26 -7.30 -0.37
CA ILE A 79 23.97 -7.03 -1.62
C ILE A 79 23.66 -5.58 -2.02
N PRO A 80 24.65 -4.68 -2.05
CA PRO A 80 24.40 -3.29 -2.39
C PRO A 80 23.98 -3.17 -3.86
N LEU A 81 22.93 -2.38 -4.10
CA LEU A 81 22.49 -1.97 -5.42
C LEU A 81 22.94 -0.52 -5.69
N PRO A 82 23.11 -0.11 -6.96
CA PRO A 82 23.52 1.25 -7.29
C PRO A 82 22.36 2.25 -7.10
N ALA A 83 22.03 2.58 -5.84
CA ALA A 83 20.84 3.35 -5.46
C ALA A 83 20.66 4.63 -6.28
N LEU A 84 21.71 5.47 -6.38
CA LEU A 84 21.65 6.74 -7.10
C LEU A 84 21.34 6.59 -8.61
N ALA A 85 21.74 5.47 -9.22
CA ALA A 85 21.45 5.18 -10.62
C ALA A 85 20.01 4.67 -10.82
N LEU A 86 19.45 4.03 -9.79
CA LEU A 86 18.14 3.40 -9.82
C LEU A 86 17.03 4.29 -9.26
N CYS A 87 17.35 5.42 -8.64
CA CYS A 87 16.36 6.41 -8.19
C CYS A 87 15.39 6.75 -9.32
N GLY A 88 14.10 6.62 -9.06
CA GLY A 88 13.07 6.87 -10.07
C GLY A 88 12.84 5.71 -11.04
N TYR A 89 13.27 4.49 -10.71
CA TYR A 89 12.94 3.28 -11.47
C TYR A 89 12.09 2.31 -10.65
N LYS A 90 11.29 1.50 -11.34
CA LYS A 90 10.75 0.25 -10.81
C LYS A 90 11.67 -0.88 -11.23
N ILE A 91 12.01 -1.76 -10.30
CA ILE A 91 12.81 -2.95 -10.54
C ILE A 91 11.98 -4.20 -10.28
N ARG A 92 12.19 -5.25 -11.07
CA ARG A 92 11.68 -6.59 -10.82
C ARG A 92 12.77 -7.40 -10.13
N ILE A 93 12.45 -8.00 -9.01
CA ILE A 93 13.35 -8.86 -8.22
C ILE A 93 12.84 -10.28 -8.36
N GLN A 94 13.67 -11.16 -8.91
CA GLN A 94 13.35 -12.56 -9.14
C GLN A 94 14.38 -13.47 -8.47
N ALA A 95 13.92 -14.60 -7.95
CA ALA A 95 14.80 -15.70 -7.53
C ALA A 95 14.04 -17.03 -7.60
N ASN A 96 14.74 -18.10 -7.98
CA ASN A 96 14.28 -19.45 -7.73
C ASN A 96 14.62 -19.82 -6.28
N ILE A 97 13.63 -20.33 -5.55
CA ILE A 97 13.78 -20.68 -4.14
C ILE A 97 13.23 -22.06 -3.83
N LYS A 98 13.91 -22.73 -2.90
CA LYS A 98 13.48 -23.97 -2.25
C LYS A 98 13.63 -23.80 -0.75
N ALA A 99 12.77 -24.42 0.04
CA ALA A 99 12.87 -24.32 1.49
C ALA A 99 12.52 -25.62 2.20
N ALA A 100 13.13 -25.83 3.36
CA ALA A 100 12.90 -26.96 4.21
C ALA A 100 12.74 -26.53 5.67
N ASN A 101 11.67 -27.01 6.29
CA ASN A 101 11.39 -26.87 7.73
C ASN A 101 11.41 -25.43 8.23
N ILE A 102 10.90 -24.49 7.42
CA ILE A 102 10.74 -23.10 7.85
C ILE A 102 9.72 -23.04 8.99
N SER A 103 10.17 -22.61 10.17
CA SER A 103 9.33 -22.51 11.36
C SER A 103 8.23 -21.45 11.21
N ILE A 104 7.29 -21.45 12.14
CA ILE A 104 6.27 -20.41 12.22
C ILE A 104 6.97 -19.08 12.54
N PRO A 105 6.81 -18.04 11.70
CA PRO A 105 7.36 -16.72 11.99
C PRO A 105 6.57 -16.04 13.12
N PRO A 106 7.22 -15.21 13.96
CA PRO A 106 6.52 -14.48 15.01
C PRO A 106 5.63 -13.35 14.48
N ASN A 107 5.91 -12.83 13.28
CA ASN A 107 5.06 -11.86 12.59
C ASN A 107 4.94 -12.23 11.11
N SER A 108 3.88 -11.77 10.46
CA SER A 108 3.60 -12.09 9.04
C SER A 108 4.67 -11.61 8.05
N TRP A 109 5.46 -10.58 8.40
CA TRP A 109 6.56 -10.09 7.55
C TRP A 109 7.89 -10.82 7.78
N ASN A 110 8.02 -11.65 8.82
CA ASN A 110 9.21 -12.47 9.03
C ASN A 110 9.17 -13.76 8.18
N GLY A 111 10.28 -14.49 8.09
CA GLY A 111 10.38 -15.68 7.25
C GLY A 111 11.55 -15.64 6.29
N ILE A 112 11.36 -16.22 5.10
CA ILE A 112 12.32 -16.15 3.99
C ILE A 112 12.37 -14.70 3.47
N LYS A 113 13.58 -14.19 3.24
CA LYS A 113 13.84 -12.86 2.71
C LYS A 113 14.34 -12.93 1.29
N ILE A 114 13.59 -12.27 0.42
CA ILE A 114 14.03 -11.71 -0.86
C ILE A 114 13.52 -10.28 -0.83
N MET A 115 14.24 -9.42 -0.11
CA MET A 115 13.73 -8.12 0.32
C MET A 115 14.59 -7.02 -0.26
N LEU A 116 13.96 -6.03 -0.89
CA LEU A 116 14.60 -4.76 -1.16
C LEU A 116 14.60 -3.97 0.13
N HIS A 117 15.76 -3.49 0.56
CA HIS A 117 15.88 -2.51 1.64
C HIS A 117 16.31 -1.19 1.02
N THR A 118 15.45 -0.18 1.09
CA THR A 118 15.80 1.19 0.71
C THR A 118 15.79 2.12 1.92
N LYS A 119 16.56 3.19 1.82
CA LYS A 119 16.62 4.23 2.84
C LYS A 119 16.37 5.61 2.23
N GLU A 120 15.25 6.20 2.59
CA GLU A 120 14.78 7.53 2.17
C GLU A 120 14.89 8.53 3.32
N LEU A 121 14.52 9.80 3.07
CA LEU A 121 14.45 10.80 4.13
C LEU A 121 13.33 10.49 5.15
N SER A 122 12.25 9.83 4.72
CA SER A 122 11.14 9.43 5.57
C SER A 122 11.45 8.24 6.49
N GLY A 123 12.53 7.50 6.21
CA GLY A 123 12.93 6.31 6.95
C GLY A 123 13.35 5.17 6.02
N ASP A 124 13.53 3.99 6.60
CA ASP A 124 13.81 2.76 5.86
C ASP A 124 12.50 2.15 5.31
N ASN A 125 12.57 1.60 4.10
CA ASN A 125 11.49 0.84 3.46
C ASN A 125 11.97 -0.57 3.13
N TYR A 126 11.04 -1.53 3.20
CA TYR A 126 11.34 -2.96 3.07
C TYR A 126 10.41 -3.70 2.08
N PRO A 127 10.31 -3.29 0.80
CA PRO A 127 9.50 -4.02 -0.18
C PRO A 127 9.93 -5.48 -0.29
N GLN A 128 8.97 -6.40 -0.16
CA GLN A 128 9.21 -7.83 -0.27
C GLN A 128 7.93 -8.58 -0.67
N GLN A 129 8.09 -9.75 -1.25
CA GLN A 129 7.02 -10.73 -1.37
C GLN A 129 6.92 -11.57 -0.08
N ASN A 130 5.72 -11.80 0.44
CA ASN A 130 5.52 -12.75 1.53
C ASN A 130 5.67 -14.16 0.99
N LEU A 131 6.49 -14.98 1.65
CA LEU A 131 6.81 -16.33 1.19
C LEU A 131 6.29 -17.40 2.16
N PRO A 132 5.89 -18.58 1.67
CA PRO A 132 5.34 -19.63 2.52
C PRO A 132 6.31 -20.10 3.61
N ARG A 133 5.75 -20.61 4.70
CA ARG A 133 6.47 -21.37 5.73
C ARG A 133 6.49 -22.88 5.39
N GLY A 134 7.20 -23.67 6.20
CA GLY A 134 7.29 -25.12 6.03
C GLY A 134 8.33 -25.55 5.00
N THR A 135 8.02 -26.62 4.27
CA THR A 135 8.88 -27.25 3.26
C THR A 135 8.20 -27.17 1.92
N PHE A 136 8.93 -26.72 0.89
CA PHE A 136 8.46 -26.70 -0.48
C PHE A 136 9.63 -26.85 -1.45
N ASP A 137 9.36 -27.44 -2.60
CA ASP A 137 10.34 -27.60 -3.68
C ASP A 137 10.50 -26.31 -4.49
N TRP A 138 11.47 -26.29 -5.42
CA TRP A 138 11.80 -25.13 -6.23
C TRP A 138 10.58 -24.42 -6.81
N ARG A 139 10.47 -23.12 -6.51
CA ARG A 139 9.48 -22.20 -7.06
C ARG A 139 10.09 -20.83 -7.28
N THR A 140 9.47 -20.03 -8.13
CA THR A 140 9.92 -18.66 -8.37
C THR A 140 9.28 -17.71 -7.35
N ALA A 141 10.12 -16.89 -6.73
CA ALA A 141 9.73 -15.66 -6.05
C ALA A 141 10.02 -14.49 -7.00
N ASP A 142 9.07 -13.57 -7.10
CA ASP A 142 9.08 -12.53 -8.13
C ASP A 142 8.18 -11.38 -7.69
N TYR A 143 8.71 -10.16 -7.66
CA TYR A 143 7.91 -8.98 -7.38
C TYR A 143 8.55 -7.73 -7.96
N ILE A 144 7.74 -6.70 -8.14
CA ILE A 144 8.17 -5.37 -8.57
C ILE A 144 8.24 -4.45 -7.36
N ALA A 145 9.29 -3.66 -7.26
CA ALA A 145 9.44 -2.62 -6.26
C ALA A 145 9.88 -1.31 -6.90
N SER A 146 9.31 -0.20 -6.42
CA SER A 146 9.78 1.14 -6.75
C SER A 146 11.05 1.46 -5.97
N ILE A 147 11.99 2.16 -6.61
CA ILE A 147 13.10 2.85 -5.94
C ILE A 147 12.79 4.34 -5.99
N PRO A 148 12.33 4.92 -4.85
CA PRO A 148 12.03 6.34 -4.75
C PRO A 148 13.15 7.27 -5.25
N ARG A 149 12.76 8.47 -5.66
CA ARG A 149 13.71 9.48 -6.16
C ARG A 149 14.65 10.02 -5.08
N ASP A 150 14.24 9.96 -3.82
CA ASP A 150 14.99 10.39 -2.66
C ASP A 150 15.72 9.25 -1.94
N THR A 151 15.74 8.04 -2.52
CA THR A 151 16.48 6.90 -1.99
C THR A 151 17.98 7.21 -1.93
N GLN A 152 18.55 7.08 -0.74
CA GLN A 152 19.98 7.29 -0.47
C GLN A 152 20.77 5.98 -0.55
N GLN A 153 20.14 4.87 -0.19
CA GLN A 153 20.75 3.53 -0.17
C GLN A 153 19.72 2.49 -0.62
N ALA A 154 20.18 1.48 -1.35
CA ALA A 154 19.37 0.35 -1.78
C ALA A 154 20.18 -0.94 -1.67
N ASN A 155 19.63 -1.98 -1.05
CA ASN A 155 20.25 -3.28 -0.91
C ASN A 155 19.24 -4.40 -1.19
N LEU A 156 19.68 -5.46 -1.89
CA LEU A 156 18.93 -6.71 -1.95
C LEU A 156 19.35 -7.60 -0.76
N VAL A 157 18.38 -8.04 0.03
CA VAL A 157 18.59 -8.88 1.21
C VAL A 157 18.04 -10.28 0.94
N LEU A 158 18.90 -11.29 1.04
CA LEU A 158 18.53 -12.71 0.92
C LEU A 158 18.77 -13.43 2.25
N GLY A 159 17.81 -14.21 2.75
CA GLY A 159 18.03 -15.00 3.97
C GLY A 159 16.80 -15.43 4.74
N LEU A 160 16.97 -15.58 6.06
CA LEU A 160 15.96 -15.99 7.03
C LEU A 160 15.89 -14.99 8.18
N GLU A 161 14.71 -14.45 8.45
CA GLU A 161 14.44 -13.55 9.57
C GLU A 161 13.45 -14.19 10.54
N ALA A 162 13.80 -14.19 11.82
CA ALA A 162 13.06 -14.70 12.97
C ALA A 162 12.53 -16.15 12.86
N VAL A 163 12.91 -16.92 11.84
CA VAL A 163 12.57 -18.34 11.64
C VAL A 163 13.77 -19.27 11.62
N THR A 164 13.58 -20.53 12.03
CA THR A 164 14.53 -21.61 11.78
C THR A 164 14.19 -22.34 10.49
N GLY A 165 15.15 -23.08 9.95
CA GLY A 165 14.99 -23.90 8.75
C GLY A 165 16.12 -23.67 7.76
N THR A 166 15.92 -24.11 6.52
CA THR A 166 16.89 -23.90 5.42
C THR A 166 16.17 -23.36 4.20
N VAL A 167 16.81 -22.40 3.53
CA VAL A 167 16.38 -21.90 2.23
C VAL A 167 17.55 -21.96 1.26
N TRP A 168 17.26 -22.28 0.00
CA TRP A 168 18.19 -22.23 -1.10
C TRP A 168 17.70 -21.17 -2.09
N PHE A 169 18.63 -20.34 -2.57
CA PHE A 169 18.40 -19.33 -3.59
C PHE A 169 19.22 -19.67 -4.83
N ASP A 170 18.59 -19.51 -5.98
CA ASP A 170 19.21 -19.66 -7.28
C ASP A 170 18.58 -18.67 -8.28
N ASP A 171 19.24 -18.40 -9.41
CA ASP A 171 18.80 -17.50 -10.48
C ASP A 171 18.31 -16.12 -9.96
N VAL A 172 19.05 -15.54 -9.01
CA VAL A 172 18.70 -14.24 -8.42
C VAL A 172 18.94 -13.15 -9.43
N LYS A 173 17.91 -12.35 -9.74
CA LYS A 173 17.98 -11.25 -10.71
C LYS A 173 17.33 -9.98 -10.16
N VAL A 174 17.94 -8.85 -10.48
CA VAL A 174 17.34 -7.51 -10.37
C VAL A 174 17.32 -6.93 -11.77
N ILE A 175 16.12 -6.66 -12.28
CA ILE A 175 15.88 -6.25 -13.66
C ILE A 175 15.16 -4.92 -13.65
N VAL A 176 15.54 -4.00 -14.54
CA VAL A 176 14.80 -2.75 -14.72
C VAL A 176 13.44 -3.06 -15.33
N TYR A 177 12.37 -2.76 -14.60
CA TYR A 177 11.01 -3.02 -15.04
C TYR A 177 10.45 -1.84 -15.82
N SER A 178 10.55 -0.64 -15.26
CA SER A 178 10.13 0.60 -15.90
C SER A 178 10.76 1.81 -15.21
N LYS A 179 10.66 2.98 -15.83
CA LYS A 179 11.06 4.24 -15.24
C LYS A 179 9.82 4.95 -14.68
N LEU A 180 9.90 5.50 -13.47
CA LEU A 180 8.88 6.40 -12.95
C LEU A 180 8.87 7.67 -13.80
N ARG A 181 7.71 8.01 -14.37
CA ARG A 181 7.55 9.25 -15.14
C ARG A 181 8.05 10.45 -14.33
N PRO A 182 8.96 11.30 -14.89
CA PRO A 182 9.35 12.55 -14.24
C PRO A 182 8.12 13.42 -14.00
N PRO A 183 8.05 14.13 -12.85
CA PRO A 183 7.02 15.13 -12.67
C PRO A 183 7.12 16.15 -13.82
N PRO A 184 5.99 16.76 -14.21
CA PRO A 184 6.02 17.76 -15.26
C PRO A 184 6.95 18.92 -14.84
N PRO A 185 7.58 19.63 -15.80
CA PRO A 185 8.49 20.74 -15.49
C PRO A 185 7.84 21.85 -14.64
N SER A 186 6.52 21.96 -14.74
CA SER A 186 5.67 22.82 -13.93
C SER A 186 4.32 22.15 -13.74
N PRO A 187 3.64 22.37 -12.60
CA PRO A 187 2.29 21.89 -12.39
C PRO A 187 1.33 22.34 -13.51
N PRO A 188 0.35 21.49 -13.90
CA PRO A 188 -0.74 21.93 -14.78
C PRO A 188 -1.44 23.18 -14.24
N PRO A 189 -1.83 24.16 -15.07
CA PRO A 189 -2.49 25.38 -14.61
C PRO A 189 -3.94 25.13 -14.16
N GLY A 190 -4.48 26.00 -13.31
CA GLY A 190 -5.86 25.94 -12.82
C GLY A 190 -5.99 25.38 -11.41
N LEU A 191 -7.21 25.37 -10.86
CA LEU A 191 -7.50 24.69 -9.61
C LEU A 191 -7.66 23.19 -9.86
N PRO A 192 -7.18 22.31 -8.95
CA PRO A 192 -7.37 20.88 -9.09
C PRO A 192 -8.86 20.53 -9.03
N PHE A 193 -9.27 19.55 -9.82
CA PHE A 193 -10.65 19.05 -9.81
C PHE A 193 -10.93 18.30 -8.51
N LYS A 194 -11.95 18.73 -7.76
CA LYS A 194 -12.42 18.06 -6.53
C LYS A 194 -13.68 17.22 -6.71
N GLY A 195 -14.42 17.42 -7.80
CA GLY A 195 -15.71 16.77 -8.02
C GLY A 195 -16.88 17.30 -7.18
N HIS A 196 -16.68 18.34 -6.37
CA HIS A 196 -17.72 19.05 -5.63
C HIS A 196 -17.38 20.54 -5.48
N ASN A 197 -18.37 21.34 -5.09
CA ASN A 197 -18.21 22.79 -4.85
C ASN A 197 -18.10 23.15 -3.37
N LEU A 198 -18.23 22.17 -2.47
CA LEU A 198 -18.09 22.36 -1.02
C LEU A 198 -16.64 22.71 -0.64
N THR A 199 -16.48 23.38 0.49
CA THR A 199 -15.14 23.65 1.06
C THR A 199 -14.36 22.35 1.30
N ARG A 200 -15.03 21.32 1.84
CA ARG A 200 -14.45 20.03 2.21
C ARG A 200 -15.53 18.94 2.26
N LEU A 201 -15.18 17.73 1.86
CA LEU A 201 -15.91 16.52 2.25
C LEU A 201 -15.26 15.93 3.51
N ARG A 202 -16.05 15.84 4.60
CA ARG A 202 -15.65 15.24 5.87
C ARG A 202 -16.68 14.22 6.28
N GLY A 203 -16.23 12.98 6.40
CA GLY A 203 -17.14 11.86 6.59
C GLY A 203 -16.49 10.64 7.21
N ALA A 204 -17.09 9.50 6.93
CA ALA A 204 -16.59 8.20 7.36
C ALA A 204 -16.84 7.13 6.31
N MET A 205 -15.99 6.10 6.34
CA MET A 205 -16.37 4.78 5.87
C MET A 205 -17.41 4.20 6.82
N ILE A 206 -18.44 3.55 6.29
CA ILE A 206 -19.59 3.08 7.08
C ILE A 206 -19.76 1.56 7.03
N GLY A 207 -20.39 0.97 8.04
CA GLY A 207 -20.77 -0.45 8.00
C GLY A 207 -21.69 -0.82 6.82
N THR A 208 -21.64 -2.08 6.37
CA THR A 208 -22.34 -2.54 5.15
C THR A 208 -23.84 -2.81 5.31
N ASN A 209 -24.36 -2.81 6.54
CA ASN A 209 -25.76 -3.18 6.86
C ASN A 209 -26.46 -2.12 7.74
N LEU A 210 -26.02 -0.87 7.62
CA LEU A 210 -26.62 0.24 8.37
C LEU A 210 -28.06 0.51 7.91
N LYS A 211 -28.90 0.96 8.84
CA LYS A 211 -30.29 1.29 8.60
C LYS A 211 -30.45 2.81 8.58
N GLU A 212 -31.58 3.29 8.09
CA GLU A 212 -31.91 4.73 8.02
C GLU A 212 -31.58 5.49 9.32
N GLN A 213 -31.86 4.91 10.50
CA GLN A 213 -31.54 5.55 11.78
C GLN A 213 -30.04 5.80 11.96
N ASP A 214 -29.17 4.89 11.50
CA ASP A 214 -27.72 5.07 11.58
C ASP A 214 -27.25 6.24 10.71
N PHE A 215 -27.85 6.44 9.52
CA PHE A 215 -27.58 7.61 8.68
C PHE A 215 -28.08 8.90 9.33
N ARG A 216 -29.25 8.88 9.96
CA ARG A 216 -29.78 10.03 10.70
C ARG A 216 -28.92 10.38 11.92
N ASP A 217 -28.41 9.38 12.63
CA ASP A 217 -27.45 9.57 13.73
C ASP A 217 -26.17 10.22 13.20
N PHE A 218 -25.61 9.73 12.09
CA PHE A 218 -24.41 10.31 11.48
C PHE A 218 -24.66 11.72 10.95
N GLY A 219 -25.83 11.98 10.39
CA GLY A 219 -26.26 13.32 9.94
C GLY A 219 -26.43 14.29 11.10
N SER A 220 -26.82 13.81 12.29
CA SER A 220 -26.86 14.63 13.50
C SER A 220 -25.48 15.11 13.96
N TRP A 221 -24.40 14.46 13.51
CA TRP A 221 -23.03 14.91 13.73
C TRP A 221 -22.59 15.98 12.72
N ASN A 222 -23.45 16.35 11.76
CA ASN A 222 -23.18 17.25 10.65
C ASN A 222 -22.17 16.69 9.62
N ALA A 223 -22.06 15.37 9.49
CA ALA A 223 -21.24 14.75 8.45
C ALA A 223 -21.86 14.94 7.05
N ASN A 224 -21.04 15.26 6.04
CA ASN A 224 -21.51 15.52 4.67
C ASN A 224 -20.99 14.52 3.63
N HIS A 225 -20.26 13.49 4.07
CA HIS A 225 -19.63 12.51 3.19
C HIS A 225 -19.71 11.09 3.74
N ILE A 226 -19.90 10.12 2.84
CA ILE A 226 -19.90 8.69 3.12
C ILE A 226 -19.01 7.98 2.09
N ARG A 227 -18.01 7.23 2.54
CA ARG A 227 -17.35 6.21 1.73
C ARG A 227 -18.12 4.90 1.89
N TRP A 228 -18.96 4.60 0.90
CA TRP A 228 -19.86 3.46 0.90
C TRP A 228 -19.13 2.21 0.40
N GLN A 229 -18.70 1.39 1.35
CA GLN A 229 -17.97 0.17 1.03
C GLN A 229 -18.90 -0.94 0.52
N LEU A 230 -18.58 -1.47 -0.66
CA LEU A 230 -19.09 -2.72 -1.18
C LEU A 230 -18.16 -3.84 -0.69
N MET A 231 -18.33 -4.23 0.59
CA MET A 231 -17.55 -5.29 1.23
C MET A 231 -18.39 -6.57 1.43
N TRP A 232 -17.88 -7.69 0.93
CA TRP A 232 -18.54 -9.00 1.08
C TRP A 232 -18.06 -9.67 2.37
N ASN A 233 -18.61 -9.28 3.53
CA ASN A 233 -18.42 -9.97 4.81
C ASN A 233 -16.96 -10.26 5.22
N GLY A 234 -16.03 -9.35 4.95
CA GLY A 234 -14.67 -9.45 5.47
C GLY A 234 -13.62 -8.76 4.60
N PHE A 235 -12.52 -8.42 5.26
CA PHE A 235 -11.30 -7.90 4.65
C PHE A 235 -10.09 -8.35 5.50
N PRO A 236 -8.92 -8.69 4.90
CA PRO A 236 -8.68 -8.80 3.46
C PRO A 236 -9.30 -10.06 2.84
N HIS A 237 -9.78 -11.00 3.66
CA HIS A 237 -10.41 -12.25 3.20
C HIS A 237 -11.93 -12.17 3.25
N SER A 238 -12.56 -12.77 2.25
CA SER A 238 -14.00 -12.68 2.02
C SER A 238 -14.54 -13.96 1.37
N PRO A 239 -15.88 -14.15 1.29
CA PRO A 239 -16.46 -15.19 0.46
C PRO A 239 -16.07 -15.09 -1.03
N ALA A 240 -15.63 -13.92 -1.52
CA ALA A 240 -15.19 -13.76 -2.91
C ALA A 240 -13.93 -14.57 -3.22
N ASP A 241 -13.09 -14.86 -2.23
CA ASP A 241 -11.83 -15.62 -2.38
C ASP A 241 -12.09 -17.05 -2.89
N ASN A 242 -13.27 -17.61 -2.58
CA ASN A 242 -13.67 -18.97 -2.94
C ASN A 242 -15.01 -19.05 -3.70
N GLY A 243 -15.68 -17.90 -3.90
CA GLY A 243 -16.98 -17.81 -4.55
C GLY A 243 -16.88 -17.84 -6.07
N ASP A 244 -17.95 -18.30 -6.73
CA ASP A 244 -18.07 -18.14 -8.18
C ASP A 244 -18.59 -16.73 -8.56
N ILE A 245 -18.46 -16.38 -9.84
CA ILE A 245 -18.88 -15.08 -10.37
C ILE A 245 -20.38 -14.86 -10.16
N SER A 246 -21.20 -15.91 -10.26
CA SER A 246 -22.66 -15.78 -10.08
C SER A 246 -23.03 -15.43 -8.63
N ALA A 247 -22.39 -16.05 -7.64
CA ALA A 247 -22.57 -15.72 -6.24
C ALA A 247 -22.13 -14.28 -5.94
N TYR A 248 -21.01 -13.86 -6.53
CA TYR A 248 -20.51 -12.48 -6.43
C TYR A 248 -21.51 -11.47 -7.01
N GLU A 249 -22.04 -11.72 -8.21
CA GLU A 249 -23.02 -10.84 -8.85
C GLU A 249 -24.33 -10.72 -8.05
N ILE A 250 -24.78 -11.83 -7.43
CA ILE A 250 -25.97 -11.84 -6.56
C ILE A 250 -25.73 -10.98 -5.32
N TRP A 251 -24.58 -11.14 -4.66
CA TRP A 251 -24.21 -10.32 -3.51
C TRP A 251 -24.13 -8.84 -3.89
N LEU A 252 -23.42 -8.52 -4.98
CA LEU A 252 -23.24 -7.14 -5.43
C LEU A 252 -24.59 -6.49 -5.73
N GLU A 253 -25.51 -7.18 -6.41
CA GLU A 253 -26.86 -6.63 -6.65
C GLU A 253 -27.62 -6.37 -5.35
N SER A 254 -27.46 -7.22 -4.33
CA SER A 254 -28.06 -6.99 -3.01
C SER A 254 -27.47 -5.76 -2.32
N ALA A 255 -26.14 -5.59 -2.37
CA ALA A 255 -25.46 -4.43 -1.79
C ALA A 255 -25.87 -3.13 -2.49
N LEU A 256 -25.97 -3.13 -3.82
CA LEU A 256 -26.43 -1.96 -4.59
C LEU A 256 -27.90 -1.61 -4.32
N LYS A 257 -28.77 -2.61 -4.15
CA LYS A 257 -30.17 -2.35 -3.72
C LYS A 257 -30.25 -1.73 -2.34
N HIS A 258 -29.33 -2.09 -1.44
CA HIS A 258 -29.26 -1.46 -0.13
C HIS A 258 -28.83 0.01 -0.25
N LEU A 259 -27.80 0.31 -1.05
CA LEU A 259 -27.43 1.68 -1.38
C LEU A 259 -28.62 2.47 -1.96
N ASP A 260 -29.31 1.95 -2.98
CA ASP A 260 -30.49 2.60 -3.56
C ASP A 260 -31.55 2.94 -2.51
N SER A 261 -31.79 2.03 -1.56
CA SER A 261 -32.79 2.24 -0.51
C SER A 261 -32.45 3.40 0.42
N MET A 262 -31.16 3.71 0.58
CA MET A 262 -30.66 4.78 1.46
C MET A 262 -30.40 6.10 0.75
N LEU A 263 -30.36 6.13 -0.60
CA LEU A 263 -30.18 7.36 -1.38
C LEU A 263 -31.16 8.50 -1.00
N PRO A 264 -32.47 8.25 -0.76
CA PRO A 264 -33.39 9.31 -0.35
C PRO A 264 -32.98 9.98 0.97
N VAL A 265 -32.55 9.19 1.95
CA VAL A 265 -32.11 9.68 3.27
C VAL A 265 -30.79 10.44 3.14
N CYS A 266 -29.83 9.90 2.37
CA CYS A 266 -28.56 10.59 2.13
C CYS A 266 -28.76 11.93 1.43
N ARG A 267 -29.71 12.02 0.49
CA ARG A 267 -30.08 13.28 -0.17
C ARG A 267 -30.74 14.27 0.79
N GLU A 268 -31.63 13.81 1.66
CA GLU A 268 -32.25 14.64 2.71
C GLU A 268 -31.19 15.25 3.63
N LEU A 269 -30.16 14.47 3.95
CA LEU A 269 -29.06 14.86 4.85
C LEU A 269 -27.90 15.57 4.14
N GLY A 270 -27.94 15.75 2.82
CA GLY A 270 -26.85 16.35 2.05
C GLY A 270 -25.53 15.56 2.16
N MET A 271 -25.61 14.23 2.24
CA MET A 271 -24.45 13.35 2.36
C MET A 271 -23.98 12.85 1.00
N HIS A 272 -22.85 13.36 0.53
CA HIS A 272 -22.21 12.89 -0.70
C HIS A 272 -21.68 11.47 -0.52
N ILE A 273 -21.83 10.62 -1.54
CA ILE A 273 -21.48 9.20 -1.47
C ILE A 273 -20.35 8.88 -2.45
N LEU A 274 -19.26 8.33 -1.95
CA LEU A 274 -18.25 7.62 -2.74
C LEU A 274 -18.57 6.14 -2.72
N ILE A 275 -18.83 5.53 -3.89
CA ILE A 275 -19.02 4.09 -3.98
C ILE A 275 -17.64 3.44 -4.06
N ASP A 276 -17.27 2.66 -3.03
CA ASP A 276 -16.00 1.97 -2.93
C ASP A 276 -16.16 0.47 -3.18
N LEU A 277 -15.44 -0.07 -4.16
CA LEU A 277 -15.37 -1.52 -4.36
C LEU A 277 -14.32 -2.14 -3.43
N HIS A 278 -14.76 -2.40 -2.21
CA HIS A 278 -13.91 -2.91 -1.14
C HIS A 278 -13.50 -4.37 -1.34
N THR A 279 -14.42 -5.20 -1.82
CA THR A 279 -14.15 -6.60 -2.19
C THR A 279 -14.20 -6.74 -3.71
N PRO A 280 -13.07 -6.83 -4.42
CA PRO A 280 -13.07 -7.01 -5.87
C PRO A 280 -13.48 -8.43 -6.29
N PRO A 281 -13.89 -8.65 -7.57
CA PRO A 281 -14.14 -9.98 -8.10
C PRO A 281 -12.96 -10.94 -7.89
N GLY A 282 -13.28 -12.15 -7.42
CA GLY A 282 -12.28 -13.17 -7.06
C GLY A 282 -11.60 -12.94 -5.72
N GLY A 283 -11.86 -11.83 -5.02
CA GLY A 283 -11.29 -11.55 -3.71
C GLY A 283 -9.75 -11.51 -3.74
N ARG A 284 -9.14 -12.13 -2.72
CA ARG A 284 -7.68 -12.21 -2.56
C ARG A 284 -7.20 -13.65 -2.39
N ASN A 285 -5.95 -13.91 -2.78
CA ASN A 285 -5.27 -15.18 -2.49
C ASN A 285 -4.70 -15.22 -1.05
N ASP A 286 -4.08 -16.34 -0.66
CA ASP A 286 -3.49 -16.53 0.67
C ASP A 286 -2.36 -15.50 0.97
N GLU A 287 -1.70 -14.99 -0.06
CA GLU A 287 -0.69 -13.94 0.01
C GLU A 287 -1.29 -12.52 0.10
N LYS A 288 -2.63 -12.40 0.13
CA LYS A 288 -3.41 -11.15 0.17
C LYS A 288 -3.33 -10.32 -1.12
N GLU A 289 -2.90 -10.91 -2.22
CA GLU A 289 -2.87 -10.30 -3.55
C GLU A 289 -4.27 -10.42 -4.18
N CYS A 290 -4.73 -9.41 -4.91
CA CYS A 290 -6.04 -9.44 -5.55
C CYS A 290 -6.04 -10.42 -6.73
N ASN A 291 -7.05 -11.30 -6.80
CA ASN A 291 -7.18 -12.24 -7.91
C ASN A 291 -7.49 -11.55 -9.26
N LEU A 292 -7.86 -10.27 -9.24
CA LEU A 292 -7.88 -9.37 -10.41
C LEU A 292 -6.58 -9.40 -11.21
N PHE A 293 -5.44 -9.63 -10.55
CA PHE A 293 -4.12 -9.62 -11.18
C PHE A 293 -3.57 -11.03 -11.42
N LYS A 294 -4.40 -12.06 -11.24
CA LYS A 294 -4.05 -13.47 -11.42
C LYS A 294 -4.79 -14.12 -12.57
N GLU A 295 -6.04 -13.70 -12.81
CA GLU A 295 -6.87 -14.31 -13.84
C GLU A 295 -7.66 -13.28 -14.64
N LYS A 296 -7.54 -13.32 -15.96
CA LYS A 296 -8.25 -12.42 -16.88
C LYS A 296 -9.78 -12.40 -16.67
N ARG A 297 -10.39 -13.55 -16.32
CA ARG A 297 -11.84 -13.63 -16.08
C ARG A 297 -12.31 -12.66 -14.98
N PHE A 298 -11.51 -12.41 -13.96
CA PHE A 298 -11.87 -11.47 -12.89
C PHE A 298 -11.73 -10.01 -13.36
N GLN A 299 -10.79 -9.71 -14.27
CA GLN A 299 -10.69 -8.39 -14.92
C GLN A 299 -11.90 -8.12 -15.82
N ASP A 300 -12.35 -9.12 -16.59
CA ASP A 300 -13.53 -9.00 -17.44
C ASP A 300 -14.80 -8.77 -16.58
N THR A 301 -14.94 -9.48 -15.46
CA THR A 301 -16.01 -9.23 -14.47
C THR A 301 -15.89 -7.84 -13.84
N PHE A 302 -14.68 -7.39 -13.52
CA PHE A 302 -14.41 -6.07 -12.94
C PHE A 302 -14.82 -4.92 -13.86
N ILE A 303 -14.48 -4.99 -15.15
CA ILE A 303 -14.90 -3.97 -16.12
C ILE A 303 -16.44 -3.98 -16.26
N SER A 304 -17.04 -5.17 -16.42
CA SER A 304 -18.50 -5.32 -16.56
C SER A 304 -19.29 -4.79 -15.35
N LEU A 305 -18.81 -5.02 -14.12
CA LEU A 305 -19.48 -4.54 -12.91
C LEU A 305 -19.39 -3.01 -12.81
N TRP A 306 -18.27 -2.40 -13.17
CA TRP A 306 -18.13 -0.96 -13.14
C TRP A 306 -19.00 -0.28 -14.19
N GLU A 307 -19.13 -0.86 -15.39
CA GLU A 307 -20.13 -0.40 -16.36
C GLU A 307 -21.57 -0.48 -15.80
N LYS A 308 -21.89 -1.54 -15.03
CA LYS A 308 -23.20 -1.71 -14.39
C LYS A 308 -23.44 -0.63 -13.33
N ILE A 309 -22.46 -0.36 -12.46
CA ILE A 309 -22.53 0.68 -11.43
C ILE A 309 -22.68 2.06 -12.09
N ALA A 310 -21.84 2.37 -13.08
CA ALA A 310 -21.92 3.63 -13.84
C ALA A 310 -23.30 3.80 -14.51
N ARG A 311 -23.84 2.76 -15.17
CA ARG A 311 -25.18 2.81 -15.78
C ARG A 311 -26.28 3.09 -14.75
N ARG A 312 -26.16 2.54 -13.54
CA ARG A 312 -27.13 2.71 -12.46
C ARG A 312 -27.13 4.13 -11.89
N TYR A 313 -25.95 4.71 -11.67
CA TYR A 313 -25.81 5.95 -10.89
C TYR A 313 -25.41 7.20 -11.68
N LYS A 314 -25.18 7.13 -12.99
CA LYS A 314 -24.74 8.29 -13.79
C LYS A 314 -25.59 9.57 -13.69
N ASN A 315 -26.85 9.46 -13.25
CA ASN A 315 -27.77 10.59 -13.08
C ASN A 315 -28.06 10.91 -11.61
N GLU A 316 -27.41 10.23 -10.65
CA GLU A 316 -27.65 10.40 -9.22
C GLU A 316 -26.63 11.39 -8.62
N SER A 317 -27.03 12.64 -8.47
CA SER A 317 -26.13 13.73 -8.08
C SER A 317 -25.56 13.62 -6.66
N ILE A 318 -26.15 12.80 -5.79
CA ILE A 318 -25.61 12.56 -4.44
C ILE A 318 -24.42 11.61 -4.46
N ILE A 319 -24.26 10.80 -5.53
CA ILE A 319 -23.01 10.08 -5.75
C ILE A 319 -21.96 11.12 -6.14
N TRP A 320 -20.87 11.20 -5.39
CA TRP A 320 -19.73 12.05 -5.71
C TRP A 320 -18.81 11.35 -6.72
N GLY A 321 -18.59 10.06 -6.55
CA GLY A 321 -17.68 9.31 -7.41
C GLY A 321 -17.63 7.82 -7.17
N TYR A 322 -16.67 7.21 -7.87
CA TYR A 322 -16.40 5.77 -7.92
C TYR A 322 -14.96 5.51 -7.49
N ASP A 323 -14.76 4.82 -6.37
CA ASP A 323 -13.46 4.34 -5.91
C ASP A 323 -13.26 2.91 -6.38
N LEU A 324 -12.35 2.75 -7.35
CA LEU A 324 -12.36 1.60 -8.26
C LEU A 324 -12.05 0.28 -7.57
N VAL A 325 -11.07 0.26 -6.67
CA VAL A 325 -10.66 -0.90 -5.87
C VAL A 325 -10.00 -0.38 -4.60
N ASN A 326 -10.48 -0.86 -3.45
CA ASN A 326 -9.82 -0.64 -2.17
C ASN A 326 -8.49 -1.41 -2.08
N GLU A 327 -7.42 -0.69 -1.77
CA GLU A 327 -6.10 -1.22 -1.42
C GLU A 327 -5.57 -2.27 -2.43
N PRO A 328 -5.47 -1.95 -3.74
CA PRO A 328 -5.08 -2.93 -4.74
C PRO A 328 -3.69 -3.51 -4.43
N VAL A 329 -3.54 -4.84 -4.55
CA VAL A 329 -2.25 -5.54 -4.37
C VAL A 329 -2.05 -6.49 -5.54
N GLU A 330 -1.06 -6.19 -6.39
CA GLU A 330 -0.83 -6.89 -7.65
C GLU A 330 -0.13 -8.24 -7.48
N GLY A 331 0.93 -8.28 -6.69
CA GLY A 331 1.85 -9.43 -6.67
C GLY A 331 2.47 -9.67 -8.05
N ILE A 332 2.65 -10.95 -8.42
CA ILE A 332 3.06 -11.33 -9.78
C ILE A 332 1.86 -11.24 -10.72
N VAL A 333 1.99 -10.44 -11.79
CA VAL A 333 0.99 -10.31 -12.85
C VAL A 333 1.42 -11.15 -14.07
N PRO A 334 0.62 -12.14 -14.50
CA PRO A 334 0.88 -12.89 -15.73
C PRO A 334 0.87 -12.00 -16.99
N ASP A 335 1.60 -12.38 -18.03
CA ASP A 335 1.75 -11.58 -19.26
C ASP A 335 0.42 -11.29 -19.99
N ASP A 336 -0.60 -12.14 -19.82
CA ASP A 336 -1.94 -12.01 -20.41
C ASP A 336 -2.95 -11.28 -19.51
N VAL A 337 -2.50 -10.77 -18.37
CA VAL A 337 -3.31 -10.07 -17.36
C VAL A 337 -2.81 -8.64 -17.23
N MET A 338 -3.73 -7.67 -17.13
CA MET A 338 -3.36 -6.26 -16.98
C MET A 338 -2.84 -5.97 -15.57
N ASP A 339 -1.80 -5.14 -15.46
CA ASP A 339 -1.40 -4.53 -14.19
C ASP A 339 -2.45 -3.50 -13.71
N TRP A 340 -2.31 -2.97 -12.50
CA TRP A 340 -3.29 -2.06 -11.92
C TRP A 340 -3.48 -0.79 -12.74
N GLN A 341 -2.38 -0.22 -13.26
CA GLN A 341 -2.46 1.00 -14.05
C GLN A 341 -3.20 0.75 -15.37
N GLN A 342 -2.95 -0.38 -16.03
CA GLN A 342 -3.65 -0.80 -17.25
C GLN A 342 -5.13 -1.12 -16.99
N LEU A 343 -5.45 -1.91 -15.96
CA LEU A 343 -6.82 -2.28 -15.62
C LEU A 343 -7.66 -1.07 -15.21
N ALA A 344 -7.09 -0.15 -14.43
CA ALA A 344 -7.74 1.11 -14.08
C ALA A 344 -7.99 1.97 -15.32
N THR A 345 -7.00 2.08 -16.23
CA THR A 345 -7.14 2.82 -17.49
C THR A 345 -8.29 2.29 -18.34
N VAL A 346 -8.32 0.98 -18.60
CA VAL A 346 -9.39 0.35 -19.40
C VAL A 346 -10.74 0.50 -18.71
N THR A 347 -10.81 0.26 -17.40
CA THR A 347 -12.06 0.41 -16.64
C THR A 347 -12.59 1.85 -16.71
N ILE A 348 -11.72 2.86 -16.61
CA ILE A 348 -12.11 4.27 -16.74
C ILE A 348 -12.64 4.58 -18.13
N GLU A 349 -12.03 4.07 -19.21
CA GLU A 349 -12.55 4.24 -20.58
C GLU A 349 -13.99 3.73 -20.71
N HIS A 350 -14.24 2.54 -20.16
CA HIS A 350 -15.57 1.92 -20.14
C HIS A 350 -16.58 2.71 -19.28
N ILE A 351 -16.18 3.17 -18.10
CA ILE A 351 -17.03 4.05 -17.26
C ILE A 351 -17.33 5.35 -18.02
N ARG A 352 -16.33 6.01 -18.61
CA ARG A 352 -16.47 7.31 -19.27
C ARG A 352 -17.32 7.26 -20.55
N ALA A 353 -17.43 6.11 -21.20
CA ALA A 353 -18.38 5.89 -22.28
C ALA A 353 -19.86 5.91 -21.80
N ILE A 354 -20.10 5.73 -20.49
CA ILE A 354 -21.43 5.68 -19.87
C ILE A 354 -21.72 6.93 -19.03
N ASP A 355 -20.70 7.40 -18.33
CA ASP A 355 -20.74 8.46 -17.32
C ASP A 355 -19.48 9.35 -17.40
N SER A 356 -19.66 10.53 -18.00
CA SER A 356 -18.60 11.53 -18.14
C SER A 356 -18.46 12.45 -16.93
N GLU A 357 -19.35 12.36 -15.93
CA GLU A 357 -19.53 13.39 -14.91
C GLU A 357 -18.96 13.04 -13.55
N HIS A 358 -19.27 11.87 -13.00
CA HIS A 358 -18.84 11.50 -11.65
C HIS A 358 -17.32 11.43 -11.51
N ALA A 359 -16.80 11.79 -10.34
CA ALA A 359 -15.38 11.62 -10.06
C ALA A 359 -15.00 10.13 -10.10
N ILE A 360 -13.79 9.81 -10.54
CA ILE A 360 -13.21 8.48 -10.35
C ILE A 360 -12.03 8.62 -9.39
N ILE A 361 -12.07 7.85 -8.32
CA ILE A 361 -11.08 7.81 -7.27
C ILE A 361 -10.16 6.62 -7.54
N ILE A 362 -8.86 6.86 -7.48
CA ILE A 362 -7.82 5.85 -7.69
C ILE A 362 -6.93 5.77 -6.46
N GLU A 363 -6.88 4.59 -5.85
CA GLU A 363 -5.86 4.23 -4.88
C GLU A 363 -4.64 3.62 -5.56
N ALA A 364 -3.45 3.90 -5.02
CA ALA A 364 -2.21 3.35 -5.55
C ALA A 364 -1.89 1.97 -4.95
N ALA A 365 -1.36 1.07 -5.77
CA ALA A 365 -0.86 -0.22 -5.32
C ALA A 365 0.59 -0.12 -4.82
N PRO A 366 0.99 -0.90 -3.78
CA PRO A 366 0.14 -1.75 -2.97
C PRO A 366 -0.52 -1.00 -1.79
N TRP A 367 -1.67 -1.50 -1.34
CA TRP A 367 -2.32 -1.11 -0.07
C TRP A 367 -2.78 0.34 0.08
N GLY A 368 -2.80 1.15 -0.99
CA GLY A 368 -3.27 2.53 -0.90
C GLY A 368 -2.43 3.44 -0.01
N GLY A 369 -1.20 3.06 0.36
CA GLY A 369 -0.38 3.85 1.30
C GLY A 369 0.15 5.17 0.70
N PRO A 370 0.56 6.15 1.54
CA PRO A 370 1.09 7.43 1.07
C PRO A 370 2.35 7.27 0.20
N GLY A 371 3.19 6.28 0.50
CA GLY A 371 4.37 5.95 -0.31
C GLY A 371 4.01 5.40 -1.69
N ALA A 372 2.98 4.55 -1.78
CA ALA A 372 2.52 3.98 -3.04
C ALA A 372 1.98 5.07 -3.98
N LEU A 373 1.19 6.01 -3.45
CA LEU A 373 0.64 7.11 -4.24
C LEU A 373 1.71 8.03 -4.82
N ALA A 374 2.75 8.35 -4.04
CA ALA A 374 3.85 9.16 -4.50
C ALA A 374 4.64 8.56 -5.68
N ASP A 375 4.56 7.24 -5.86
CA ASP A 375 5.19 6.50 -6.97
C ASP A 375 4.19 6.08 -8.05
N PHE A 376 2.91 6.47 -7.92
CA PHE A 376 1.88 6.22 -8.91
C PHE A 376 1.93 7.28 -10.02
N GLU A 377 1.69 6.85 -11.26
CA GLU A 377 1.62 7.76 -12.39
C GLU A 377 0.16 8.20 -12.61
N PRO A 378 -0.11 9.52 -12.74
CA PRO A 378 -1.45 9.96 -13.07
C PRO A 378 -1.96 9.33 -14.36
N LEU A 379 -3.22 8.92 -14.33
CA LEU A 379 -3.92 8.36 -15.47
C LEU A 379 -4.33 9.50 -16.41
N PRO A 380 -4.32 9.28 -17.73
CA PRO A 380 -4.52 10.34 -18.72
C PRO A 380 -5.99 10.75 -18.89
N PHE A 381 -6.74 10.88 -17.80
CA PHE A 381 -8.16 11.22 -17.79
C PHE A 381 -8.43 12.47 -16.96
N SER A 382 -9.46 13.22 -17.35
CA SER A 382 -10.02 14.27 -16.52
C SER A 382 -10.89 13.70 -15.40
N LYS A 383 -11.16 14.51 -14.37
CA LYS A 383 -12.05 14.16 -13.26
C LYS A 383 -11.61 12.93 -12.46
N ILE A 384 -10.29 12.77 -12.34
CA ILE A 384 -9.66 11.75 -11.49
C ILE A 384 -9.21 12.41 -10.19
N ILE A 385 -9.47 11.73 -9.09
CA ILE A 385 -9.03 12.09 -7.75
C ILE A 385 -8.20 10.93 -7.23
N TYR A 386 -7.16 11.23 -6.46
CA TYR A 386 -6.26 10.21 -5.96
C TYR A 386 -6.43 10.03 -4.47
N SER A 387 -6.44 8.76 -4.04
CA SER A 387 -6.69 8.39 -2.66
C SER A 387 -5.48 7.70 -2.04
N PHE A 388 -5.26 7.97 -0.76
CA PHE A 388 -4.38 7.16 0.08
C PHE A 388 -4.99 6.93 1.47
N HIS A 389 -4.53 5.89 2.16
CA HIS A 389 -4.91 5.55 3.52
C HIS A 389 -3.80 5.91 4.51
N MET A 390 -4.19 6.47 5.65
CA MET A 390 -3.25 6.96 6.67
C MET A 390 -3.32 6.12 7.94
N TYR A 391 -2.57 5.02 7.94
CA TYR A 391 -2.41 4.13 9.09
C TYR A 391 -0.99 4.11 9.68
N GLU A 392 -0.08 4.96 9.20
CA GLU A 392 1.29 5.02 9.70
C GLU A 392 1.41 5.79 11.02
N PRO A 393 2.07 5.25 12.06
CA PRO A 393 2.73 3.94 12.11
C PRO A 393 1.74 2.79 12.35
N GLY A 394 1.82 1.75 11.51
CA GLY A 394 0.93 0.58 11.59
C GLY A 394 0.91 -0.09 12.96
N THR A 395 2.08 -0.22 13.60
CA THR A 395 2.23 -0.79 14.96
C THR A 395 1.37 -0.07 15.99
N PHE A 396 1.14 1.25 15.84
CA PHE A 396 0.28 2.00 16.75
C PHE A 396 -1.19 1.91 16.36
N THR A 397 -1.51 2.12 15.09
CA THR A 397 -2.90 2.19 14.61
C THR A 397 -3.60 0.84 14.66
N HIS A 398 -2.84 -0.26 14.65
CA HIS A 398 -3.28 -1.65 14.69
C HIS A 398 -2.72 -2.45 15.88
N GLN A 399 -2.20 -1.80 16.93
CA GLN A 399 -1.65 -2.53 18.09
C GLN A 399 -2.70 -3.49 18.66
N SER A 400 -2.29 -4.74 18.88
CA SER A 400 -3.13 -5.77 19.47
C SER A 400 -4.39 -6.13 18.67
N VAL A 401 -4.41 -5.90 17.35
CA VAL A 401 -5.48 -6.39 16.47
C VAL A 401 -5.29 -7.87 16.12
N TYR A 402 -4.09 -8.26 15.71
CA TYR A 402 -3.75 -9.64 15.34
C TYR A 402 -2.95 -10.35 16.44
N ASP A 403 -1.92 -9.68 16.96
CA ASP A 403 -0.99 -10.22 17.96
C ASP A 403 -0.94 -9.32 19.19
N ASP A 404 -0.92 -9.90 20.39
CA ASP A 404 -0.80 -9.13 21.63
C ASP A 404 0.62 -8.56 21.78
N ILE A 405 0.78 -7.29 21.40
CA ILE A 405 2.02 -6.53 21.57
C ILE A 405 1.99 -5.63 22.82
N PRO A 406 3.16 -5.25 23.38
CA PRO A 406 3.22 -4.21 24.40
C PRO A 406 2.57 -2.91 23.90
N PRO A 407 1.73 -2.24 24.72
CA PRO A 407 1.06 -1.03 24.28
C PRO A 407 2.06 0.08 23.93
N VAL A 408 1.80 0.77 22.82
CA VAL A 408 2.61 1.90 22.35
C VAL A 408 1.76 3.17 22.31
N SER A 409 2.37 4.30 22.68
CA SER A 409 1.71 5.60 22.77
C SER A 409 2.13 6.53 21.63
N TYR A 410 1.22 7.42 21.26
CA TYR A 410 1.46 8.53 20.33
C TYR A 410 1.13 9.86 21.04
N PRO A 411 1.97 10.91 20.92
CA PRO A 411 3.30 10.89 20.33
C PRO A 411 4.27 10.04 21.17
N GLY A 412 5.25 9.41 20.52
CA GLY A 412 6.16 8.48 21.21
C GLY A 412 7.13 7.77 20.28
N ILE A 413 8.04 6.99 20.88
CA ILE A 413 8.94 6.11 20.13
C ILE A 413 8.18 4.83 19.76
N ILE A 414 7.99 4.59 18.46
CA ILE A 414 7.34 3.40 17.90
C ILE A 414 8.29 2.83 16.86
N ASP A 415 8.62 1.54 16.97
CA ASP A 415 9.59 0.84 16.12
C ASP A 415 10.96 1.55 16.04
N GLY A 416 11.41 2.07 17.19
CA GLY A 416 12.70 2.76 17.32
C GLY A 416 12.74 4.17 16.71
N LYS A 417 11.61 4.66 16.18
CA LYS A 417 11.46 5.98 15.55
C LYS A 417 10.53 6.87 16.36
N MET A 418 10.87 8.16 16.49
CA MET A 418 9.98 9.14 17.12
C MET A 418 8.82 9.48 16.19
N TRP A 419 7.60 9.28 16.65
CA TRP A 419 6.37 9.67 15.98
C TRP A 419 5.69 10.80 16.74
N ASN A 420 5.46 11.89 16.02
CA ASN A 420 4.74 13.09 16.43
C ASN A 420 4.21 13.78 15.15
N LYS A 421 3.52 14.93 15.28
CA LYS A 421 2.93 15.64 14.14
C LYS A 421 3.95 15.98 13.05
N ASP A 422 5.17 16.35 13.42
CA ASP A 422 6.22 16.66 12.43
C ASP A 422 6.66 15.41 11.66
N GLN A 423 6.76 14.27 12.34
CA GLN A 423 7.05 13.01 11.66
C GLN A 423 5.89 12.55 10.76
N LEU A 424 4.63 12.81 11.13
CA LEU A 424 3.47 12.57 10.26
C LEU A 424 3.53 13.45 9.02
N ARG A 425 3.93 14.73 9.13
CA ARG A 425 4.17 15.61 7.97
C ARG A 425 5.26 15.07 7.07
N VAL A 426 6.36 14.58 7.62
CA VAL A 426 7.42 13.92 6.83
C VAL A 426 6.87 12.70 6.09
N ASN A 427 6.02 11.89 6.74
CA ASN A 427 5.42 10.70 6.15
C ASN A 427 4.53 11.04 4.93
N MET A 428 3.76 12.12 5.01
CA MET A 428 2.83 12.54 3.95
C MET A 428 3.44 13.54 2.97
N LYS A 429 4.70 13.98 3.17
CA LYS A 429 5.35 14.98 2.33
C LYS A 429 5.37 14.57 0.86
N ARG A 430 5.66 13.29 0.57
CA ARG A 430 5.72 12.80 -0.80
C ARG A 430 4.36 12.84 -1.51
N VAL A 431 3.26 12.66 -0.78
CA VAL A 431 1.89 12.85 -1.32
C VAL A 431 1.64 14.33 -1.63
N LEU A 432 2.06 15.24 -0.74
CA LEU A 432 1.91 16.68 -0.96
C LEU A 432 2.75 17.17 -2.16
N ASP A 433 4.01 16.72 -2.26
CA ASP A 433 4.88 17.02 -3.39
C ASP A 433 4.24 16.50 -4.69
N TRP A 434 3.71 15.27 -4.67
CA TRP A 434 3.03 14.66 -5.81
C TRP A 434 1.76 15.41 -6.21
N GLN A 435 0.92 15.81 -5.25
CA GLN A 435 -0.24 16.69 -5.49
C GLN A 435 0.19 17.98 -6.19
N HIS A 436 1.25 18.62 -5.71
CA HIS A 436 1.75 19.86 -6.28
C HIS A 436 2.25 19.63 -7.71
N ASP A 437 3.09 18.62 -7.91
CA ASP A 437 3.70 18.31 -9.20
C ASP A 437 2.66 18.05 -10.28
N TYR A 438 1.57 17.35 -9.95
CA TYR A 438 0.54 16.98 -10.92
C TYR A 438 -0.71 17.88 -10.89
N ASN A 439 -0.78 18.84 -9.97
CA ASN A 439 -1.97 19.69 -9.72
C ASN A 439 -3.27 18.88 -9.63
N VAL A 440 -3.28 17.90 -8.75
CA VAL A 440 -4.41 17.00 -8.52
C VAL A 440 -4.95 17.15 -7.12
N HIS A 441 -6.23 16.82 -6.94
CA HIS A 441 -6.84 16.81 -5.62
C HIS A 441 -6.61 15.45 -4.94
N ILE A 442 -6.41 15.48 -3.63
CA ILE A 442 -6.17 14.30 -2.81
C ILE A 442 -7.36 14.06 -1.89
N TYR A 443 -7.72 12.79 -1.80
CA TYR A 443 -8.69 12.25 -0.88
C TYR A 443 -7.99 11.30 0.11
N VAL A 444 -8.31 11.38 1.39
CA VAL A 444 -7.86 10.40 2.39
C VAL A 444 -9.00 9.42 2.61
N GLY A 445 -8.93 8.28 1.92
CA GLY A 445 -10.00 7.27 1.90
C GLY A 445 -10.24 6.63 3.25
N GLU A 446 -9.18 6.47 4.04
CA GLU A 446 -9.23 5.88 5.37
C GLU A 446 -8.14 6.40 6.28
N PHE A 447 -8.47 6.54 7.56
CA PHE A 447 -7.52 6.71 8.63
C PHE A 447 -8.19 6.35 9.96
N SER A 448 -7.42 5.78 10.89
CA SER A 448 -7.89 5.48 12.23
C SER A 448 -6.77 5.19 13.21
N ALA A 449 -7.14 4.99 14.48
CA ALA A 449 -6.31 4.40 15.51
C ALA A 449 -7.18 3.55 16.44
N ILE A 450 -6.64 2.42 16.92
CA ILE A 450 -7.37 1.54 17.83
C ILE A 450 -7.88 2.30 19.07
N ARG A 451 -9.08 1.94 19.54
CA ARG A 451 -9.71 2.62 20.69
C ARG A 451 -9.03 2.36 22.04
N TRP A 452 -8.24 1.30 22.13
CA TRP A 452 -7.53 0.89 23.35
C TRP A 452 -6.08 1.40 23.41
N ALA A 453 -5.75 2.43 22.63
CA ALA A 453 -4.44 3.05 22.72
C ALA A 453 -4.26 3.63 24.13
N PRO A 454 -3.06 3.57 24.72
CA PRO A 454 -2.85 4.08 26.07
C PRO A 454 -3.16 5.59 26.18
N GLY A 455 -3.87 5.98 27.23
CA GLY A 455 -4.16 7.37 27.53
C GLY A 455 -4.99 8.05 26.43
N ASP A 456 -4.58 9.26 26.04
CA ASP A 456 -5.19 10.07 24.98
C ASP A 456 -4.55 9.84 23.61
N SER A 457 -3.71 8.80 23.45
CA SER A 457 -2.87 8.64 22.25
C SER A 457 -3.67 8.59 20.96
N ALA A 458 -4.79 7.84 20.94
CA ALA A 458 -5.64 7.75 19.75
C ALA A 458 -6.29 9.11 19.41
N TYR A 459 -6.69 9.89 20.42
CA TYR A 459 -7.19 11.24 20.22
C TYR A 459 -6.10 12.17 19.66
N ALA A 460 -4.90 12.15 20.25
CA ALA A 460 -3.78 12.98 19.81
C ALA A 460 -3.36 12.67 18.37
N TYR A 461 -3.31 11.39 18.00
CA TYR A 461 -3.04 10.95 16.63
C TYR A 461 -4.09 11.46 15.65
N LEU A 462 -5.38 11.20 15.94
CA LEU A 462 -6.49 11.61 15.07
C LEU A 462 -6.53 13.13 14.89
N ARG A 463 -6.29 13.91 15.96
CA ARG A 463 -6.22 15.37 15.87
C ARG A 463 -5.09 15.78 14.92
N ASP A 464 -3.90 15.23 15.10
CA ASP A 464 -2.72 15.63 14.35
C ASP A 464 -2.83 15.26 12.86
N VAL A 465 -3.38 14.09 12.51
CA VAL A 465 -3.58 13.72 11.09
C VAL A 465 -4.68 14.54 10.43
N ILE A 466 -5.82 14.77 11.11
CA ILE A 466 -6.90 15.61 10.55
C ILE A 466 -6.41 17.04 10.35
N ASP A 467 -5.68 17.61 11.30
CA ASP A 467 -5.07 18.93 11.13
C ASP A 467 -4.20 18.98 9.85
N ILE A 468 -3.40 17.96 9.58
CA ILE A 468 -2.56 17.89 8.38
C ILE A 468 -3.43 17.80 7.11
N PHE A 469 -4.51 17.02 7.14
CA PHE A 469 -5.43 16.92 5.99
C PHE A 469 -6.05 18.28 5.68
N GLU A 470 -6.50 19.00 6.71
CA GLU A 470 -7.10 20.32 6.58
C GLU A 470 -6.08 21.38 6.12
N GLU A 471 -4.87 21.38 6.68
CA GLU A 471 -3.73 22.22 6.27
C GLU A 471 -3.45 22.08 4.75
N ASN A 472 -3.60 20.87 4.20
CA ASN A 472 -3.28 20.55 2.79
C ASN A 472 -4.49 20.54 1.85
N ASN A 473 -5.66 20.90 2.38
CA ASN A 473 -6.91 20.91 1.66
C ASN A 473 -7.39 19.55 1.13
N TRP A 474 -7.21 18.48 1.89
CA TRP A 474 -7.63 17.13 1.51
C TRP A 474 -9.00 16.77 2.08
N ASP A 475 -9.86 16.18 1.24
CA ASP A 475 -11.10 15.55 1.71
C ASP A 475 -10.78 14.24 2.42
N TRP A 476 -11.65 13.79 3.34
CA TRP A 476 -11.31 12.62 4.13
C TRP A 476 -12.53 11.84 4.63
N ALA A 477 -12.33 10.53 4.81
CA ALA A 477 -13.25 9.64 5.51
C ALA A 477 -12.55 8.91 6.66
N TYR A 478 -13.07 9.06 7.86
CA TYR A 478 -12.66 8.30 9.03
C TYR A 478 -13.03 6.82 8.88
N HIS A 479 -12.10 5.90 9.19
CA HIS A 479 -12.40 4.47 9.27
C HIS A 479 -12.61 4.11 10.76
N ALA A 480 -13.81 3.72 11.21
CA ALA A 480 -15.08 3.73 10.49
C ALA A 480 -16.24 4.01 11.45
N PHE A 481 -17.38 4.41 10.87
CA PHE A 481 -18.65 4.58 11.56
C PHE A 481 -19.44 3.27 11.53
N ARG A 482 -19.61 2.66 12.72
CA ARG A 482 -20.41 1.44 12.96
C ARG A 482 -20.07 0.25 12.04
N GLU A 483 -18.83 0.12 11.61
CA GLU A 483 -18.34 -1.03 10.86
C GLU A 483 -17.64 -2.04 11.77
N TRP A 484 -16.57 -1.61 12.45
CA TRP A 484 -15.79 -2.46 13.34
C TRP A 484 -15.56 -1.81 14.72
N PRO A 485 -15.76 -2.55 15.84
CA PRO A 485 -15.62 -1.96 17.17
C PRO A 485 -14.21 -1.45 17.50
N GLY A 486 -13.15 -1.98 16.90
CA GLY A 486 -11.78 -1.62 17.28
C GLY A 486 -11.39 -0.18 16.90
N TRP A 487 -11.97 0.33 15.82
CA TRP A 487 -11.81 1.70 15.36
C TRP A 487 -13.04 2.58 15.62
N SER A 488 -14.00 2.10 16.40
CA SER A 488 -15.18 2.91 16.71
C SER A 488 -14.84 4.06 17.68
N VAL A 489 -15.31 5.26 17.35
CA VAL A 489 -15.30 6.43 18.24
C VAL A 489 -16.44 6.40 19.26
N GLU A 490 -17.48 5.58 19.05
CA GLU A 490 -18.65 5.48 19.93
C GLU A 490 -18.41 4.50 21.09
N HIS A 491 -17.41 3.62 20.99
CA HIS A 491 -17.11 2.60 22.00
C HIS A 491 -16.14 3.10 23.09
N ILE A 492 -16.27 2.53 24.29
CA ILE A 492 -15.33 2.73 25.42
C ILE A 492 -13.90 2.36 25.02
N GLY A 493 -12.84 2.87 25.65
CA GLY A 493 -11.45 2.58 25.27
C GLY A 493 -10.89 1.20 25.66
N ASP A 494 -11.71 0.20 26.01
CA ASP A 494 -11.23 -1.12 26.46
C ASP A 494 -11.43 -2.19 25.37
N LYS A 495 -10.33 -2.82 24.92
CA LYS A 495 -10.31 -3.89 23.90
C LYS A 495 -11.33 -4.99 24.19
N ASN A 496 -11.50 -5.37 25.45
CA ASN A 496 -12.36 -6.48 25.87
C ASN A 496 -13.81 -6.06 26.15
N ASN A 497 -14.12 -4.76 26.09
CA ASN A 497 -15.45 -4.23 26.35
C ASN A 497 -16.03 -3.65 25.06
N THR A 498 -17.06 -4.29 24.50
CA THR A 498 -17.72 -3.82 23.26
C THR A 498 -18.94 -2.94 23.51
N GLN A 499 -19.06 -2.31 24.69
CA GLN A 499 -20.15 -1.38 24.96
C GLN A 499 -19.86 0.00 24.35
N TYR A 500 -20.94 0.63 23.85
CA TYR A 500 -20.94 2.05 23.55
C TYR A 500 -20.71 2.87 24.82
N SER A 501 -20.01 3.98 24.66
CA SER A 501 -19.88 4.99 25.71
C SER A 501 -21.24 5.66 25.95
N PRO A 502 -21.66 5.87 27.21
CA PRO A 502 -22.93 6.54 27.52
C PRO A 502 -22.93 8.04 27.19
N ILE A 503 -21.75 8.61 26.94
CA ILE A 503 -21.52 9.99 26.49
C ILE A 503 -20.55 9.97 25.30
N PRO A 504 -20.58 10.98 24.41
CA PRO A 504 -19.61 11.06 23.32
C PRO A 504 -18.17 11.01 23.85
N THR A 505 -17.34 10.14 23.27
CA THR A 505 -15.92 10.05 23.63
C THR A 505 -15.16 11.26 23.11
N ASP A 506 -13.95 11.51 23.61
CA ASP A 506 -13.11 12.61 23.09
C ASP A 506 -12.82 12.46 21.60
N ARG A 507 -12.69 11.22 21.10
CA ARG A 507 -12.51 10.93 19.66
C ARG A 507 -13.76 11.23 18.86
N GLN A 508 -14.95 10.92 19.40
CA GLN A 508 -16.21 11.28 18.76
C GLN A 508 -16.41 12.81 18.74
N ASN A 509 -16.13 13.48 19.85
CA ASN A 509 -16.17 14.95 19.94
C ASN A 509 -15.20 15.61 18.96
N LEU A 510 -14.00 15.03 18.77
CA LEU A 510 -13.05 15.50 17.76
C LEU A 510 -13.65 15.48 16.35
N LEU A 511 -14.25 14.37 15.93
CA LEU A 511 -14.88 14.28 14.61
C LEU A 511 -16.07 15.24 14.49
N MET A 512 -16.97 15.27 15.48
CA MET A 512 -18.11 16.18 15.48
C MET A 512 -17.68 17.65 15.40
N ASN A 513 -16.61 18.05 16.09
CA ASN A 513 -16.08 19.41 16.01
C ASN A 513 -15.64 19.78 14.59
N TRP A 514 -14.96 18.88 13.88
CA TRP A 514 -14.60 19.10 12.48
C TRP A 514 -15.83 19.11 11.57
N PHE A 515 -16.78 18.22 11.81
CA PHE A 515 -18.02 18.15 11.04
C PHE A 515 -18.89 19.40 11.19
N THR A 516 -18.80 20.17 12.28
CA THR A 516 -19.50 21.47 12.38
C THR A 516 -19.13 22.47 11.27
N GLN A 517 -17.99 22.27 10.60
CA GLN A 517 -17.52 23.09 9.48
C GLN A 517 -18.02 22.59 8.13
N ASN A 518 -18.84 21.54 8.09
CA ASN A 518 -19.38 21.01 6.84
C ASN A 518 -20.49 21.89 6.29
N GLU A 519 -20.45 22.01 4.96
CA GLU A 519 -21.49 22.55 4.12
C GLU A 519 -22.24 21.39 3.48
N HIS A 520 -23.51 21.60 3.12
CA HIS A 520 -24.40 20.61 2.52
C HIS A 520 -25.03 21.12 1.24
#